data_AF-A0A2S5KLA8-F1
#
_entry.id   AF-A0A2S5KLA8-F1
#
_cell.length_a   1.000
_cell.length_b   1.000
_cell.length_c   1.000
_cell.angle_alpha   90.00
_cell.angle_beta   90.00
_cell.angle_gamma   90.00
#
_symmetry.space_group_name_H-M   'P 1'
#
loop_
_entity.id
_entity.type
_entity.pdbx_description
1 polymer ?
#
loop_
_entity_poly.entity_id
_entity_poly.type
_entity_poly.pdbx_seq_one_letter_code
_entity_poly.pdbx_strand_id
1 'polypeptide(L)'
;MSQARNQRYMKIATACLQALKQVDSQEQKEQQIERVYQAIDAAFQEANREFALQLTQALVALEQIATLPEKEQHRARDIALAALPHKH
;
A
#
# COMPACT_ATOMS: atom_id res chain seq x y z
N MET A 1 -14.29 10.01 5.18
CA MET A 1 -13.11 9.62 4.35
C MET A 1 -12.02 10.73 4.29
N SER A 2 -11.70 11.46 5.38
CA SER A 2 -10.90 12.71 5.23
C SER A 2 -9.72 12.89 6.20
N GLN A 3 -9.80 12.46 7.46
CA GLN A 3 -8.73 12.79 8.44
C GLN A 3 -7.51 11.84 8.41
N ALA A 4 -7.72 10.52 8.32
CA ALA A 4 -6.62 9.55 8.28
C ALA A 4 -5.75 9.68 7.01
N ARG A 5 -6.40 10.01 5.87
CA ARG A 5 -5.72 10.30 4.62
C ARG A 5 -4.87 11.57 4.76
N ASN A 6 -5.43 12.65 5.32
CA ASN A 6 -4.70 13.89 5.59
C ASN A 6 -3.51 13.70 6.55
N GLN A 7 -3.62 12.87 7.57
CA GLN A 7 -2.50 12.55 8.48
C GLN A 7 -1.37 11.81 7.76
N ARG A 8 -1.68 10.87 6.87
CA ARG A 8 -0.67 10.17 6.05
C ARG A 8 0.05 11.13 5.11
N TYR A 9 -0.69 11.99 4.40
CA TYR A 9 -0.09 13.02 3.53
C TYR A 9 0.75 14.05 4.30
N MET A 10 0.31 14.45 5.50
CA MET A 10 1.08 15.34 6.39
C MET A 10 2.41 14.71 6.83
N LYS A 11 2.43 13.43 7.21
CA LYS A 11 3.67 12.74 7.60
C LYS A 11 4.66 12.65 6.44
N ILE A 12 4.16 12.38 5.23
CA ILE A 12 4.97 12.35 4.00
C ILE A 12 5.56 13.75 3.73
N ALA A 13 4.72 14.79 3.73
CA ALA A 13 5.17 16.17 3.52
C ALA A 13 6.21 16.63 4.56
N THR A 14 6.06 16.19 5.83
CA THR A 14 6.99 16.53 6.91
C THR A 14 8.35 15.84 6.73
N ALA A 15 8.37 14.57 6.34
CA ALA A 15 9.60 13.83 6.05
C ALA A 15 10.38 14.47 4.87
N CYS A 16 9.66 14.89 3.83
CA CYS A 16 10.25 15.59 2.69
C CYS A 16 10.85 16.95 3.09
N LEU A 17 10.13 17.73 3.91
CA LEU A 17 10.61 19.03 4.39
C LEU A 17 11.83 18.93 5.31
N GLN A 18 11.96 17.84 6.09
CA GLN A 18 13.13 17.61 6.94
C GLN A 18 14.39 17.28 6.12
N ALA A 19 14.26 16.45 5.09
CA ALA A 19 15.36 16.09 4.21
C ALA A 19 15.90 17.32 3.44
N LEU A 20 15.00 18.18 2.94
CA LEU A 20 15.39 19.38 2.18
C LEU A 20 16.11 20.46 3.01
N LYS A 21 15.86 20.53 4.33
CA LYS A 21 16.47 21.54 5.22
C LYS A 21 17.94 21.27 5.56
N GLN A 22 18.46 20.09 5.25
CA GLN A 22 19.84 19.69 5.60
C GLN A 22 20.86 19.94 4.47
N VAL A 23 20.55 20.75 3.46
CA VAL A 23 21.33 20.78 2.21
C VAL A 23 21.82 22.19 1.86
N ASP A 24 23.14 22.41 2.02
CA ASP A 24 23.80 23.71 1.76
C ASP A 24 24.53 23.79 0.40
N SER A 25 24.78 22.68 -0.32
CA SER A 25 25.50 22.70 -1.62
C SER A 25 24.74 22.04 -2.79
N GLN A 26 24.98 22.50 -4.02
CA GLN A 26 24.23 22.07 -5.22
C GLN A 26 24.42 20.60 -5.60
N GLU A 27 25.62 20.03 -5.44
CA GLU A 27 25.89 18.61 -5.72
C GLU A 27 25.22 17.70 -4.67
N GLN A 28 25.10 18.17 -3.43
CA GLN A 28 24.33 17.49 -2.39
C GLN A 28 22.82 17.55 -2.66
N LYS A 29 22.32 18.53 -3.42
CA LYS A 29 20.89 18.66 -3.74
C LYS A 29 20.39 17.52 -4.61
N GLU A 30 21.11 17.10 -5.66
CA GLU A 30 20.67 16.00 -6.53
C GLU A 30 20.59 14.67 -5.77
N GLN A 31 21.63 14.32 -5.00
CA GLN A 31 21.62 13.12 -4.16
C GLN A 31 20.55 13.17 -3.06
N GLN A 32 20.27 14.36 -2.52
CA GLN A 32 19.20 14.55 -1.54
C GLN A 32 17.81 14.44 -2.17
N ILE A 33 17.63 14.93 -3.39
CA ILE A 33 16.39 14.74 -4.16
C ILE A 33 16.13 13.26 -4.39
N GLU A 34 17.14 12.48 -4.81
CA GLU A 34 17.02 11.02 -4.94
C GLU A 34 16.65 10.33 -3.62
N ARG A 35 17.30 10.71 -2.52
CA ARG A 35 16.96 10.19 -1.18
C ARG A 35 15.54 10.53 -0.77
N VAL A 36 15.06 11.73 -1.08
CA VAL A 36 13.66 12.13 -0.85
C VAL A 36 12.71 11.27 -1.66
N TYR A 37 12.99 11.04 -2.95
CA TYR A 37 12.19 10.13 -3.78
C TYR A 37 12.14 8.72 -3.19
N GLN A 38 13.28 8.16 -2.78
CA GLN A 38 13.35 6.85 -2.14
C GLN A 38 12.57 6.79 -0.82
N ALA A 39 12.65 7.85 0.00
CA ALA A 39 11.92 7.94 1.26
C ALA A 39 10.40 8.05 1.04
N ILE A 40 9.96 8.80 0.01
CA ILE A 40 8.55 8.89 -0.38
C ILE A 40 8.06 7.53 -0.86
N ASP A 41 8.81 6.86 -1.73
CA ASP A 41 8.42 5.57 -2.29
C ASP A 41 8.31 4.52 -1.17
N ALA A 42 9.30 4.44 -0.28
CA ALA A 42 9.26 3.54 0.88
C ALA A 42 8.06 3.84 1.80
N ALA A 43 7.80 5.12 2.09
CA ALA A 43 6.65 5.50 2.92
C ALA A 43 5.31 5.19 2.25
N PHE A 44 5.23 5.33 0.93
CA PHE A 44 4.03 5.04 0.15
C PHE A 44 3.78 3.53 0.04
N GLN A 45 4.83 2.74 -0.20
CA GLN A 45 4.76 1.29 -0.22
C GLN A 45 4.31 0.75 1.14
N GLU A 46 4.91 1.22 2.23
CA GLU A 46 4.53 0.78 3.58
C GLU A 46 3.08 1.19 3.92
N ALA A 47 2.66 2.42 3.58
CA ALA A 47 1.30 2.88 3.83
C ALA A 47 0.21 2.12 3.04
N ASN A 48 0.58 1.54 1.91
CA ASN A 48 -0.32 0.78 1.04
C ASN A 48 -0.11 -0.72 1.12
N ARG A 49 0.87 -1.20 1.88
CA ARG A 49 1.23 -2.63 1.98
C ARG A 49 0.05 -3.49 2.40
N GLU A 50 -0.70 -3.04 3.40
CA GLU A 50 -1.89 -3.74 3.89
C GLU A 50 -3.01 -3.77 2.84
N PHE A 51 -3.24 -2.64 2.15
CA PHE A 51 -4.22 -2.58 1.07
C PHE A 51 -3.82 -3.44 -0.13
N ALA A 52 -2.55 -3.45 -0.50
CA ALA A 52 -2.01 -4.29 -1.57
C ALA A 52 -2.16 -5.78 -1.20
N LEU A 53 -1.86 -6.16 0.04
CA LEU A 53 -2.05 -7.52 0.54
C LEU A 53 -3.53 -7.94 0.46
N GLN A 54 -4.45 -7.10 0.94
CA GLN A 54 -5.89 -7.36 0.87
C GLN A 54 -6.39 -7.48 -0.58
N LEU A 55 -5.90 -6.64 -1.48
CA LEU A 55 -6.23 -6.69 -2.90
C LEU A 55 -5.73 -8.00 -3.54
N THR A 56 -4.48 -8.39 -3.27
CA THR A 56 -3.93 -9.65 -3.78
C THR A 56 -4.72 -10.86 -3.27
N GLN A 57 -5.07 -10.89 -1.99
CA GLN A 57 -5.89 -11.97 -1.41
C GLN A 57 -7.27 -12.06 -2.09
N ALA A 58 -7.92 -10.92 -2.32
CA ALA A 58 -9.20 -10.88 -3.01
C ALA A 58 -9.09 -11.37 -4.47
N LEU A 59 -8.06 -10.95 -5.20
CA LEU A 59 -7.84 -11.39 -6.59
C LEU A 59 -7.60 -12.89 -6.68
N VAL A 60 -6.77 -13.46 -5.81
CA VAL A 60 -6.50 -14.90 -5.76
C VAL A 60 -7.78 -15.69 -5.47
N ALA A 61 -8.60 -15.22 -4.53
CA ALA A 61 -9.86 -15.88 -4.21
C ALA A 61 -10.86 -15.82 -5.37
N LEU A 62 -10.93 -14.69 -6.07
CA LEU A 62 -11.76 -14.55 -7.28
C LEU A 62 -11.28 -15.46 -8.41
N GLU A 63 -9.97 -15.58 -8.61
CA GLU A 63 -9.39 -16.50 -9.60
C GLU A 63 -9.69 -17.96 -9.25
N GLN A 64 -9.57 -18.34 -7.99
CA GLN A 64 -9.97 -19.67 -7.51
C GLN A 64 -11.45 -19.93 -7.75
N ILE A 65 -12.33 -18.98 -7.43
CA ILE A 65 -13.77 -19.11 -7.66
C ILE A 65 -14.09 -19.22 -9.15
N ALA A 66 -13.45 -18.40 -9.99
CA ALA A 66 -13.67 -18.39 -11.43
C ALA A 66 -13.25 -19.69 -12.11
N THR A 67 -12.28 -20.41 -11.54
CA THR A 67 -11.76 -21.68 -12.06
C THR A 67 -12.41 -22.91 -11.44
N LEU A 68 -13.39 -22.74 -10.54
CA LEU A 68 -14.09 -23.86 -9.91
C LEU A 68 -14.91 -24.69 -10.92
N PRO A 69 -14.81 -26.02 -10.89
CA PRO A 69 -15.74 -26.91 -11.57
C PRO A 69 -17.18 -26.74 -11.04
N GLU A 70 -18.18 -26.97 -11.89
CA GLU A 70 -19.61 -26.81 -11.54
C GLU A 70 -20.02 -27.59 -10.27
N LYS A 71 -19.53 -28.83 -10.14
CA LYS A 71 -19.73 -29.69 -8.96
C LYS A 71 -19.18 -29.11 -7.64
N GLU A 72 -18.27 -28.15 -7.70
CA GLU A 72 -17.61 -27.54 -6.55
C GLU A 72 -18.04 -26.08 -6.30
N GLN A 73 -19.01 -25.56 -7.06
CA GLN A 73 -19.50 -24.18 -6.90
C GLN A 73 -20.02 -23.89 -5.48
N HIS A 74 -20.49 -24.90 -4.75
CA HIS A 74 -20.91 -24.75 -3.35
C HIS A 74 -19.78 -24.24 -2.43
N ARG A 75 -18.51 -24.46 -2.79
CA ARG A 75 -17.32 -24.01 -2.05
C ARG A 75 -16.96 -22.54 -2.30
N ALA A 76 -17.53 -21.92 -3.33
CA ALA A 76 -17.20 -20.54 -3.70
C ALA A 76 -17.43 -19.55 -2.55
N ARG A 77 -18.50 -19.77 -1.76
CA ARG A 77 -18.80 -18.96 -0.58
C ARG A 77 -17.71 -19.09 0.49
N ASP A 78 -17.22 -20.30 0.74
CA ASP A 78 -16.20 -20.53 1.77
C ASP A 78 -14.86 -19.91 1.36
N ILE A 79 -14.50 -20.01 0.08
CA ILE A 79 -13.30 -19.36 -0.49
C ILE A 79 -13.41 -17.83 -0.36
N ALA A 80 -14.57 -17.27 -0.70
CA ALA A 80 -14.81 -15.83 -0.55
C ALA A 80 -14.71 -15.38 0.91
N LEU A 81 -15.33 -16.12 1.85
CA LEU A 81 -15.29 -15.79 3.28
C LEU A 81 -13.87 -15.87 3.86
N ALA A 82 -13.07 -16.84 3.42
CA ALA A 82 -11.67 -16.98 3.85
C ALA A 82 -10.76 -15.83 3.36
N ALA A 83 -11.12 -15.18 2.25
CA ALA A 83 -10.36 -14.08 1.67
C ALA A 83 -10.77 -12.70 2.18
N LEU A 84 -11.89 -12.60 2.91
CA LEU A 84 -12.28 -11.35 3.54
C LEU A 84 -11.35 -11.06 4.74
N PRO A 85 -10.91 -9.81 4.91
CA PRO A 85 -10.16 -9.43 6.10
C PRO A 85 -11.03 -9.70 7.34
N HIS A 86 -10.47 -10.37 8.35
CA HIS A 86 -11.16 -10.58 9.61
C HIS A 86 -11.54 -9.22 10.21
N LYS A 87 -12.85 -8.97 10.34
CA LYS A 87 -13.33 -7.83 11.11
C LYS A 87 -12.97 -8.07 12.57
N HIS A 88 -12.05 -7.29 13.13
CA HIS A 88 -11.93 -7.09 14.56
C HIS A 88 -13.11 -6.26 15.07
#